data_AF-A0AAN6P4W3-F1
#
_entry.id   AF-A0AAN6P4W3-F1
#
_cell.length_a   1.000
_cell.length_b   1.000
_cell.length_c   1.000
_cell.angle_alpha   90.00
_cell.angle_beta   90.00
_cell.angle_gamma   90.00
#
_symmetry.space_group_name_H-M   'P 1'
#
loop_
_entity.id
_entity.type
_entity.pdbx_description
1 polymer ?
#
loop_
_entity_poly.entity_id
_entity_poly.type
_entity_poly.pdbx_seq_one_letter_code
_entity_poly.pdbx_strand_id
1 'polypeptide(L)'
;MPPKNKVATKPKATESAPATITTTTTNPTTTTSTSQPASQPSEPTTVLERSQHRYEQTRPFEAARRQHGLSKLSKEDQKGWICDQLLHLTDRLPAASRSRLLGPKASKEIWWTINGTNSIVRGLKYKHKSEPHTTWGTDRDGHDVGSYSIERFDERTKKRIALTALQVSSRVFRENVEREKRGYVDARSGQEVIVTEREIDEEKVRRSKMAALKKELYGEITGKLASSVEWEDVVPIPHEEPEGALAAIAYPAEYAEAMSYLRAVMSKKEYSPRCLRLTEHIIAMNAAHYTVWLYRAANIFALGLSIPEEIEWLNEVALANLKNYQIWHHRHLLVEHYYPTIASDPTALAQFAKQERDFLIAILSEDTKNYHVWSYRSWLVGKLGMWEDEEELKSIETLIDEDVRNNSAWSHRFFLVFSNPKYATPGKGATERDEKVTQELVDREVKYAQEKTYLAPQNQSPWNYMRGVLVKGGQQLASVQGFVEEFVVKLGEGEEEEEVRSTHALDLLAEIYAEKGENEKADLCLRRLAEKWDRIRGGYWEWRRKCLTKSAKVVEEETEKVEAVAVA
;
A
#
# COMPACT_ATOMS: atom_id res chain seq x y z
N MET A 1 -29.01 -60.09 -37.73
CA MET A 1 -28.92 -61.56 -37.84
C MET A 1 -28.11 -62.10 -36.66
N PRO A 2 -28.76 -62.77 -35.69
CA PRO A 2 -28.11 -63.56 -34.64
C PRO A 2 -27.99 -65.03 -35.12
N PRO A 3 -27.18 -65.89 -34.46
CA PRO A 3 -27.76 -66.82 -33.47
C PRO A 3 -26.76 -67.18 -32.33
N LYS A 4 -27.09 -67.81 -31.19
CA LYS A 4 -28.30 -68.36 -30.55
C LYS A 4 -27.89 -68.85 -29.12
N ASN A 5 -28.81 -68.67 -28.15
CA ASN A 5 -29.32 -69.65 -27.14
C ASN A 5 -28.32 -70.49 -26.29
N LYS A 6 -28.53 -70.82 -24.99
CA LYS A 6 -29.71 -71.04 -24.10
C LYS A 6 -29.16 -71.00 -22.64
N VAL A 7 -29.77 -70.29 -21.68
CA VAL A 7 -30.90 -70.65 -20.78
C VAL A 7 -30.61 -71.71 -19.69
N ALA A 8 -30.50 -71.19 -18.46
CA ALA A 8 -31.13 -71.55 -17.17
C ALA A 8 -30.96 -72.94 -16.51
N THR A 9 -30.67 -72.88 -15.20
CA THR A 9 -31.50 -73.53 -14.17
C THR A 9 -31.39 -72.76 -12.85
N LYS A 10 -32.51 -72.71 -12.12
CA LYS A 10 -32.81 -71.98 -10.86
C LYS A 10 -33.55 -73.01 -9.95
N PRO A 11 -34.10 -72.68 -8.78
CA PRO A 11 -33.53 -72.51 -7.42
C PRO A 11 -34.15 -73.49 -6.37
N LYS A 12 -33.73 -73.40 -5.09
CA LYS A 12 -34.58 -73.40 -3.86
C LYS A 12 -33.66 -73.41 -2.61
N ALA A 13 -33.75 -72.44 -1.70
CA ALA A 13 -34.70 -72.30 -0.57
C ALA A 13 -34.41 -73.34 0.54
N THR A 14 -34.39 -73.08 1.85
CA THR A 14 -35.08 -72.05 2.66
C THR A 14 -34.56 -72.13 4.12
N GLU A 15 -34.54 -70.97 4.78
CA GLU A 15 -34.97 -70.70 6.18
C GLU A 15 -34.28 -71.24 7.46
N SER A 16 -34.18 -70.26 8.37
CA SER A 16 -34.46 -70.27 9.82
C SER A 16 -33.30 -70.34 10.82
N ALA A 17 -33.19 -69.23 11.54
CA ALA A 17 -32.46 -69.00 12.79
C ALA A 17 -33.30 -69.54 13.99
N PRO A 18 -33.08 -69.10 15.25
CA PRO A 18 -31.87 -69.02 16.08
C PRO A 18 -32.08 -69.72 17.45
N ALA A 19 -31.03 -69.85 18.27
CA ALA A 19 -31.06 -69.77 19.74
C ALA A 19 -29.68 -70.22 20.30
N THR A 20 -29.16 -69.85 21.48
CA THR A 20 -29.40 -68.86 22.54
C THR A 20 -28.40 -69.30 23.64
N ILE A 21 -27.53 -68.39 24.14
CA ILE A 21 -26.96 -68.30 25.51
C ILE A 21 -26.21 -69.57 26.04
N THR A 22 -24.98 -69.52 26.57
CA THR A 22 -24.66 -69.04 27.93
C THR A 22 -23.14 -69.06 28.17
N THR A 23 -22.69 -68.14 29.02
CA THR A 23 -21.46 -68.05 29.83
C THR A 23 -20.87 -69.41 30.26
N THR A 24 -19.58 -69.61 30.59
CA THR A 24 -18.80 -68.89 31.60
C THR A 24 -17.36 -69.44 31.62
N THR A 25 -16.41 -68.54 31.82
CA THR A 25 -15.08 -68.61 32.46
C THR A 25 -14.56 -69.96 33.00
N THR A 26 -13.31 -70.34 32.66
CA THR A 26 -12.23 -70.69 33.61
C THR A 26 -10.91 -70.97 32.88
N ASN A 27 -9.84 -70.24 33.22
CA ASN A 27 -8.44 -70.59 32.94
C ASN A 27 -8.02 -71.80 33.81
N PRO A 28 -7.03 -72.59 33.37
CA PRO A 28 -5.75 -72.49 34.07
C PRO A 28 -4.51 -72.54 33.17
N THR A 29 -3.48 -71.89 33.68
CA THR A 29 -2.12 -71.71 33.19
C THR A 29 -1.38 -73.02 32.97
N THR A 30 -0.68 -73.18 31.84
CA THR A 30 0.55 -74.00 31.78
C THR A 30 1.53 -73.39 30.78
N THR A 31 2.71 -73.08 31.29
CA THR A 31 3.85 -72.47 30.60
C THR A 31 4.49 -73.48 29.66
N THR A 32 4.56 -73.15 28.36
CA THR A 32 5.52 -73.77 27.44
C THR A 32 5.99 -72.74 26.44
N SER A 33 7.27 -72.39 26.53
CA SER A 33 7.98 -71.50 25.62
C SER A 33 8.30 -72.21 24.31
N THR A 34 7.78 -71.74 23.17
CA THR A 34 8.52 -71.74 21.89
C THR A 34 7.81 -70.96 20.78
N SER A 35 8.61 -70.15 20.07
CA SER A 35 8.40 -69.50 18.76
C SER A 35 7.23 -68.50 18.60
N GLN A 36 7.57 -67.20 18.59
CA GLN A 36 6.76 -66.17 17.94
C GLN A 36 6.70 -66.41 16.42
N PRO A 37 5.52 -66.42 15.78
CA PRO A 37 5.39 -66.21 14.35
C PRO A 37 5.53 -64.72 14.02
N ALA A 38 6.16 -64.42 12.88
CA ALA A 38 6.36 -63.07 12.37
C ALA A 38 5.05 -62.26 12.32
N SER A 39 5.11 -61.02 12.82
CA SER A 39 4.01 -60.04 12.81
C SER A 39 3.51 -59.79 11.39
N GLN A 40 2.19 -59.90 11.17
CA GLN A 40 1.56 -59.30 10.00
C GLN A 40 1.80 -57.78 10.01
N PRO A 41 2.05 -57.13 8.85
CA PRO A 41 2.25 -55.69 8.79
C PRO A 41 0.96 -54.97 9.21
N SER A 42 1.08 -54.03 10.16
CA SER A 42 -0.01 -53.15 10.58
C SER A 42 -0.53 -52.33 9.40
N GLU A 43 -1.84 -52.07 9.36
CA GLU A 43 -2.42 -51.21 8.32
C GLU A 43 -1.76 -49.82 8.33
N PRO A 44 -1.46 -49.26 7.14
CA PRO A 44 -0.80 -47.95 7.06
C PRO A 44 -1.70 -46.86 7.62
N THR A 45 -1.17 -46.05 8.52
CA THR A 45 -1.90 -44.93 9.16
C THR A 45 -1.66 -43.61 8.45
N THR A 46 -0.49 -43.46 7.80
CA THR A 46 -0.11 -42.25 7.06
C THR A 46 -0.02 -42.47 5.54
N VAL A 47 -0.08 -41.37 4.78
CA VAL A 47 0.09 -41.39 3.31
C VAL A 47 1.47 -41.94 2.91
N LEU A 48 2.51 -41.59 3.68
CA LEU A 48 3.86 -42.07 3.46
C LEU A 48 3.94 -43.59 3.69
N GLU A 49 3.38 -44.10 4.79
CA GLU A 49 3.29 -45.54 5.07
C GLU A 49 2.49 -46.28 3.98
N ARG A 50 1.35 -45.73 3.55
CA ARG A 50 0.55 -46.30 2.45
C ARG A 50 1.34 -46.39 1.16
N SER A 51 2.16 -45.38 0.88
CA SER A 51 3.02 -45.33 -0.30
C SER A 51 4.18 -46.32 -0.22
N GLN A 52 4.80 -46.46 0.96
CA GLN A 52 5.86 -47.43 1.23
C GLN A 52 5.32 -48.85 1.13
N HIS A 53 4.19 -49.15 1.76
CA HIS A 53 3.53 -50.44 1.69
C HIS A 53 3.18 -50.82 0.23
N ARG A 54 2.62 -49.88 -0.55
CA ARG A 54 2.36 -50.12 -1.98
C ARG A 54 3.64 -50.34 -2.78
N TYR A 55 4.73 -49.63 -2.45
CA TYR A 55 6.03 -49.84 -3.07
C TYR A 55 6.57 -51.24 -2.77
N GLU A 56 6.54 -51.66 -1.50
CA GLU A 56 7.01 -52.97 -1.04
C GLU A 56 6.21 -54.12 -1.66
N GLN A 57 4.88 -53.98 -1.74
CA GLN A 57 4.01 -54.93 -2.44
C GLN A 57 4.38 -55.08 -3.92
N THR A 58 4.80 -53.99 -4.56
CA THR A 58 5.20 -54.04 -5.98
C THR A 58 6.61 -54.57 -6.20
N ARG A 59 7.45 -54.60 -5.15
CA ARG A 59 8.87 -55.00 -5.22
C ARG A 59 9.27 -55.86 -4.02
N PRO A 60 8.71 -57.08 -3.90
CA PRO A 60 8.88 -57.91 -2.71
C PRO A 60 10.35 -58.27 -2.43
N PHE A 61 11.15 -58.53 -3.46
CA PHE A 61 12.58 -58.85 -3.29
C PHE A 61 13.42 -57.66 -2.82
N GLU A 62 13.08 -56.45 -3.27
CA GLU A 62 13.75 -55.23 -2.82
C GLU A 62 13.33 -54.89 -1.37
N ALA A 63 12.05 -55.10 -1.02
CA ALA A 63 11.58 -54.96 0.35
C ALA A 63 12.31 -55.94 1.30
N ALA A 64 12.37 -57.23 0.93
CA ALA A 64 13.07 -58.25 1.68
C ALA A 64 14.56 -57.94 1.84
N ARG A 65 15.23 -57.44 0.78
CA ARG A 65 16.63 -56.99 0.83
C ARG A 65 16.83 -55.86 1.84
N ARG A 66 15.89 -54.92 1.94
CA ARG A 66 16.01 -53.78 2.85
C ARG A 66 15.77 -54.17 4.31
N GLN A 67 14.87 -55.12 4.53
CA GLN A 67 14.54 -55.59 5.88
C GLN A 67 15.63 -56.51 6.44
N HIS A 68 16.17 -57.42 5.62
CA HIS A 68 17.08 -58.46 6.09
C HIS A 68 18.54 -58.29 5.61
N GLY A 69 18.77 -57.51 4.55
CA GLY A 69 20.07 -57.41 3.88
C GLY A 69 20.24 -58.50 2.81
N LEU A 70 20.89 -58.16 1.68
CA LEU A 70 21.03 -59.08 0.53
C LEU A 70 21.72 -60.40 0.92
N SER A 71 22.72 -60.35 1.81
CA SER A 71 23.47 -61.52 2.27
C SER A 71 22.67 -62.47 3.16
N LYS A 72 21.56 -62.01 3.75
CA LYS A 72 20.70 -62.82 4.63
C LYS A 72 19.46 -63.36 3.92
N LEU A 73 19.25 -63.01 2.67
CA LEU A 73 18.19 -63.57 1.83
C LEU A 73 18.52 -65.00 1.40
N SER A 74 17.49 -65.81 1.13
CA SER A 74 17.65 -67.13 0.51
C SER A 74 18.32 -67.00 -0.86
N LYS A 75 18.93 -68.07 -1.38
CA LYS A 75 19.55 -68.04 -2.72
C LYS A 75 18.50 -67.77 -3.81
N GLU A 76 17.28 -68.25 -3.59
CA GLU A 76 16.11 -68.04 -4.43
C GLU A 76 15.69 -66.56 -4.43
N ASP A 77 15.64 -65.90 -3.27
CA ASP A 77 15.28 -64.48 -3.15
C ASP A 77 16.39 -63.55 -3.64
N GLN A 78 17.66 -63.94 -3.47
CA GLN A 78 18.80 -63.23 -4.06
C GLN A 78 18.71 -63.27 -5.59
N LYS A 79 18.37 -64.43 -6.17
CA LYS A 79 18.14 -64.59 -7.60
C LYS A 79 16.92 -63.76 -8.05
N GLY A 80 15.82 -63.81 -7.31
CA GLY A 80 14.62 -63.00 -7.54
C GLY A 80 14.93 -61.49 -7.57
N TRP A 81 15.73 -61.03 -6.61
CA TRP A 81 16.19 -59.65 -6.54
C TRP A 81 17.04 -59.25 -7.76
N ILE A 82 18.00 -60.07 -8.17
CA ILE A 82 18.84 -59.80 -9.35
C ILE A 82 17.97 -59.74 -10.62
N CYS A 83 17.03 -60.67 -10.78
CA CYS A 83 16.10 -60.67 -11.90
C CYS A 83 15.20 -59.41 -11.92
N ASP A 84 14.70 -58.97 -10.77
CA ASP A 84 13.91 -57.74 -10.61
C ASP A 84 14.73 -56.48 -11.01
N GLN A 85 15.98 -56.37 -10.56
CA GLN A 85 16.85 -55.25 -10.93
C GLN A 85 17.17 -55.24 -12.44
N LEU A 86 17.51 -56.40 -13.01
CA LEU A 86 17.81 -56.52 -14.44
C LEU A 86 16.58 -56.24 -15.31
N LEU A 87 15.39 -56.66 -14.88
CA LEU A 87 14.14 -56.31 -15.55
C LEU A 87 13.94 -54.80 -15.58
N HIS A 88 14.07 -54.12 -14.44
CA HIS A 88 13.86 -52.67 -14.37
C HIS A 88 14.92 -51.84 -15.10
N LEU A 89 16.16 -52.33 -15.18
CA LEU A 89 17.22 -51.72 -15.99
C LEU A 89 16.94 -51.87 -17.49
N THR A 90 16.33 -52.97 -17.90
CA THR A 90 16.15 -53.28 -19.32
C THR A 90 14.78 -52.90 -19.89
N ASP A 91 13.72 -52.83 -19.09
CA ASP A 91 12.34 -52.55 -19.55
C ASP A 91 12.17 -51.17 -20.22
N ARG A 92 13.08 -50.22 -19.95
CA ARG A 92 13.06 -48.88 -20.58
C ARG A 92 13.86 -48.80 -21.88
N LEU A 93 14.56 -49.86 -22.24
CA LEU A 93 15.38 -49.90 -23.45
C LEU A 93 14.55 -50.42 -24.63
N PRO A 94 14.73 -49.86 -25.84
CA PRO A 94 14.17 -50.43 -27.06
C PRO A 94 14.50 -51.93 -27.16
N ALA A 95 13.62 -52.74 -27.75
CA ALA A 95 13.79 -54.19 -27.83
C ALA A 95 15.16 -54.60 -28.42
N ALA A 96 15.67 -53.83 -29.39
CA ALA A 96 16.98 -54.03 -30.03
C ALA A 96 18.19 -53.75 -29.12
N SER A 97 18.01 -52.98 -28.05
CA SER A 97 19.04 -52.69 -27.04
C SER A 97 18.99 -53.71 -25.90
N ARG A 98 17.81 -54.22 -25.56
CA ARG A 98 17.63 -55.30 -24.56
C ARG A 98 18.36 -56.58 -24.96
N SER A 99 18.28 -56.96 -26.23
CA SER A 99 18.94 -58.16 -26.76
C SER A 99 20.48 -58.08 -26.81
N ARG A 100 21.07 -56.87 -26.72
CA ARG A 100 22.53 -56.69 -26.60
C ARG A 100 23.04 -56.80 -25.17
N LEU A 101 22.21 -56.47 -24.18
CA LEU A 101 22.55 -56.48 -22.75
C LEU A 101 22.30 -57.84 -22.09
N LEU A 102 21.24 -58.55 -22.51
CA LEU A 102 20.87 -59.84 -21.95
C LEU A 102 20.78 -60.88 -23.07
N GLY A 103 21.56 -61.96 -22.95
CA GLY A 103 21.45 -63.10 -23.85
C GLY A 103 20.07 -63.81 -23.75
N PRO A 104 19.68 -64.63 -24.75
CA PRO A 104 18.39 -65.31 -24.76
C PRO A 104 18.12 -66.19 -23.53
N LYS A 105 19.16 -66.87 -23.01
CA LYS A 105 19.07 -67.69 -21.80
C LYS A 105 18.81 -66.83 -20.55
N ALA A 106 19.55 -65.73 -20.37
CA ALA A 106 19.37 -64.81 -19.24
C ALA A 106 17.99 -64.14 -19.28
N SER A 107 17.51 -63.76 -20.47
CA SER A 107 16.17 -63.19 -20.65
C SER A 107 15.07 -64.17 -20.27
N LYS A 108 15.19 -65.44 -20.70
CA LYS A 108 14.24 -66.50 -20.33
C LYS A 108 14.22 -66.74 -18.82
N GLU A 109 15.39 -66.72 -18.19
CA GLU A 109 15.54 -66.91 -16.74
C GLU A 109 14.89 -65.79 -15.92
N ILE A 110 15.05 -64.54 -16.36
CA ILE A 110 14.41 -63.37 -15.74
C ILE A 110 12.89 -63.50 -15.78
N TRP A 111 12.32 -63.76 -16.96
CA TRP A 111 10.87 -63.92 -17.13
C TRP A 111 10.31 -65.13 -16.39
N TRP A 112 11.04 -66.24 -16.35
CA TRP A 112 10.63 -67.42 -15.58
C TRP A 112 10.59 -67.10 -14.07
N THR A 113 11.63 -66.43 -13.56
CA THR A 113 11.71 -66.05 -12.15
C THR A 113 10.61 -65.05 -11.76
N ILE A 114 10.32 -64.05 -12.60
CA ILE A 114 9.28 -63.04 -12.34
C ILE A 114 7.87 -63.62 -12.41
N ASN A 115 7.58 -64.45 -13.44
CA ASN A 115 6.27 -65.08 -13.58
C ASN A 115 6.02 -66.13 -12.49
N GLY A 116 7.05 -66.87 -12.08
CA GLY A 116 6.96 -67.86 -11.01
C GLY A 116 6.76 -67.26 -9.62
N THR A 117 7.09 -65.98 -9.44
CA THR A 117 7.03 -65.26 -8.15
C THR A 117 5.92 -64.22 -8.10
N ASN A 118 5.10 -64.13 -9.16
CA ASN A 118 3.98 -63.19 -9.31
C ASN A 118 4.38 -61.72 -9.08
N SER A 119 5.63 -61.37 -9.43
CA SER A 119 6.17 -60.02 -9.25
C SER A 119 5.59 -59.03 -10.27
N ILE A 120 5.31 -57.80 -9.85
CA ILE A 120 4.71 -56.77 -10.71
C ILE A 120 5.75 -56.22 -11.69
N VAL A 121 5.61 -56.58 -12.97
CA VAL A 121 6.51 -56.19 -14.08
C VAL A 121 6.81 -54.68 -14.11
N ARG A 122 5.82 -53.85 -13.74
CA ARG A 122 5.96 -52.38 -13.63
C ARG A 122 5.90 -51.93 -12.16
N GLY A 123 6.87 -52.36 -11.36
CA GLY A 123 7.03 -51.90 -9.98
C GLY A 123 7.25 -50.38 -9.84
N LEU A 124 6.85 -49.84 -8.69
CA LEU A 124 7.08 -48.43 -8.35
C LEU A 124 8.58 -48.14 -8.20
N LYS A 125 9.05 -46.95 -8.63
CA LYS A 125 10.45 -46.57 -8.46
C LYS A 125 10.73 -46.14 -7.03
N TYR A 126 11.90 -46.49 -6.51
CA TYR A 126 12.39 -45.87 -5.29
C TYR A 126 12.95 -44.48 -5.61
N LYS A 127 12.47 -43.44 -4.93
CA LYS A 127 13.11 -42.12 -4.96
C LYS A 127 14.21 -42.10 -3.88
N HIS A 128 15.43 -41.72 -4.26
CA HIS A 128 16.59 -41.65 -3.38
C HIS A 128 16.37 -40.61 -2.26
N LYS A 129 16.85 -40.90 -1.05
CA LYS A 129 16.77 -40.07 0.18
C LYS A 129 17.50 -38.71 0.13
N SER A 130 18.01 -38.26 -1.02
CA SER A 130 18.93 -37.12 -1.11
C SER A 130 18.25 -35.75 -1.28
N GLU A 131 16.91 -35.66 -1.23
CA GLU A 131 16.22 -34.37 -1.19
C GLU A 131 15.33 -34.29 0.06
N PRO A 132 15.34 -33.17 0.82
CA PRO A 132 14.55 -33.00 2.04
C PRO A 132 13.03 -33.01 1.81
N HIS A 133 12.60 -33.00 0.55
CA HIS A 133 11.20 -32.89 0.17
C HIS A 133 10.61 -34.28 0.00
N THR A 134 9.63 -34.60 0.82
CA THR A 134 8.88 -35.84 0.72
C THR A 134 8.24 -35.96 -0.66
N THR A 135 8.01 -37.19 -1.10
CA THR A 135 7.44 -37.46 -2.44
C THR A 135 6.08 -36.78 -2.69
N TRP A 136 5.43 -36.31 -1.62
CA TRP A 136 4.10 -35.72 -1.58
C TRP A 136 4.08 -34.19 -1.42
N GLY A 137 5.22 -33.56 -1.15
CA GLY A 137 5.35 -32.11 -0.95
C GLY A 137 4.85 -31.63 0.42
N THR A 138 4.85 -30.32 0.63
CA THR A 138 4.36 -29.65 1.85
C THR A 138 3.03 -28.93 1.62
N ASP A 139 2.24 -28.76 2.69
CA ASP A 139 1.06 -27.91 2.70
C ASP A 139 1.42 -26.43 2.93
N ARG A 140 0.40 -25.56 2.97
CA ARG A 140 0.54 -24.11 3.18
C ARG A 140 1.23 -23.76 4.49
N ASP A 141 1.03 -24.58 5.53
CA ASP A 141 1.55 -24.33 6.86
C ASP A 141 2.92 -25.03 7.05
N GLY A 142 3.52 -25.52 5.95
CA GLY A 142 4.83 -26.19 5.93
C GLY A 142 4.79 -27.67 6.33
N HIS A 143 3.61 -28.26 6.59
CA HIS A 143 3.50 -29.66 7.00
C HIS A 143 3.71 -30.61 5.81
N ASP A 144 4.46 -31.68 6.04
CA ASP A 144 4.65 -32.75 5.07
C ASP A 144 3.31 -33.47 4.77
N VAL A 145 2.86 -33.45 3.52
CA VAL A 145 1.64 -34.15 3.07
C VAL A 145 1.77 -35.67 3.23
N GLY A 146 2.99 -36.20 3.21
CA GLY A 146 3.27 -37.61 3.51
C GLY A 146 2.90 -38.01 4.94
N SER A 147 2.93 -37.08 5.89
CA SER A 147 2.59 -37.32 7.31
C SER A 147 1.08 -37.35 7.58
N TYR A 148 0.25 -37.02 6.59
CA TYR A 148 -1.20 -36.96 6.77
C TYR A 148 -1.81 -38.34 7.05
N SER A 149 -2.90 -38.34 7.83
CA SER A 149 -3.81 -39.49 7.85
C SER A 149 -4.42 -39.71 6.46
N ILE A 150 -4.79 -40.95 6.17
CA ILE A 150 -5.41 -41.32 4.89
C ILE A 150 -6.68 -40.49 4.63
N GLU A 151 -7.51 -40.32 5.66
CA GLU A 151 -8.76 -39.55 5.57
C GLU A 151 -8.52 -38.08 5.21
N ARG A 152 -7.58 -37.41 5.90
CA ARG A 152 -7.20 -36.01 5.61
C ARG A 152 -6.68 -35.86 4.18
N PHE A 153 -5.91 -36.82 3.70
CA PHE A 153 -5.41 -36.82 2.33
C PHE A 153 -6.51 -37.03 1.29
N ASP A 154 -7.47 -37.90 1.56
CA ASP A 154 -8.59 -38.18 0.65
C ASP A 154 -9.53 -36.96 0.56
N GLU A 155 -9.81 -36.28 1.68
CA GLU A 155 -10.52 -35.00 1.68
C GLU A 155 -9.80 -33.92 0.86
N ARG A 156 -8.49 -33.76 1.07
CA ARG A 156 -7.66 -32.84 0.28
C ARG A 156 -7.69 -33.20 -1.21
N THR A 157 -7.66 -34.48 -1.54
CA THR A 157 -7.71 -34.96 -2.92
C THR A 157 -9.08 -34.68 -3.56
N LYS A 158 -10.19 -34.88 -2.84
CA LYS A 158 -11.53 -34.51 -3.30
C LYS A 158 -11.62 -33.01 -3.61
N LYS A 159 -11.10 -32.15 -2.73
CA LYS A 159 -11.06 -30.70 -2.95
C LYS A 159 -10.23 -30.34 -4.19
N ARG A 160 -9.07 -30.99 -4.40
CA ARG A 160 -8.25 -30.80 -5.62
C ARG A 160 -8.98 -31.21 -6.89
N ILE A 161 -9.65 -32.36 -6.87
CA ILE A 161 -10.44 -32.85 -8.01
C ILE A 161 -11.58 -31.87 -8.31
N ALA A 162 -12.30 -31.42 -7.28
CA ALA A 162 -13.37 -30.42 -7.43
C ALA A 162 -12.84 -29.12 -8.05
N LEU A 163 -11.70 -28.63 -7.56
CA LEU A 163 -11.04 -27.44 -8.12
C LEU A 163 -10.66 -27.64 -9.59
N THR A 164 -10.05 -28.78 -9.93
CA THR A 164 -9.67 -29.10 -11.31
C THR A 164 -10.91 -29.19 -12.22
N ALA A 165 -12.00 -29.78 -11.76
CA ALA A 165 -13.25 -29.83 -12.51
C ALA A 165 -13.80 -28.43 -12.78
N LEU A 166 -13.84 -27.56 -11.76
CA LEU A 166 -14.28 -26.17 -11.90
C LEU A 166 -13.35 -25.38 -12.84
N GLN A 167 -12.03 -25.58 -12.76
CA GLN A 167 -11.05 -24.96 -13.67
C GLN A 167 -11.26 -25.37 -15.13
N VAL A 168 -11.57 -26.65 -15.38
CA VAL A 168 -11.90 -27.14 -16.72
C VAL A 168 -13.19 -26.47 -17.21
N SER A 169 -14.24 -26.43 -16.40
CA SER A 169 -15.49 -25.75 -16.79
C SER A 169 -15.31 -24.25 -17.05
N SER A 170 -14.52 -23.55 -16.22
CA SER A 170 -14.20 -22.13 -16.42
C SER A 170 -13.36 -21.90 -17.69
N ARG A 171 -12.46 -22.82 -18.03
CA ARG A 171 -11.74 -22.79 -19.32
C ARG A 171 -12.69 -22.94 -20.50
N VAL A 172 -13.65 -23.86 -20.45
CA VAL A 172 -14.66 -24.01 -21.51
C VAL A 172 -15.47 -22.73 -21.67
N PHE A 173 -15.88 -22.09 -20.58
CA PHE A 173 -16.57 -20.80 -20.61
C PHE A 173 -15.72 -19.72 -21.32
N ARG A 174 -14.42 -19.60 -21.00
CA ARG A 174 -13.52 -18.68 -21.70
C ARG A 174 -13.42 -18.94 -23.21
N GLU A 175 -13.29 -20.22 -23.58
CA GLU A 175 -13.24 -20.60 -24.99
C GLU A 175 -14.54 -20.20 -25.71
N ASN A 176 -15.68 -20.23 -25.03
CA ASN A 176 -16.96 -19.77 -25.57
C ASN A 176 -17.07 -18.24 -25.66
N VAL A 177 -16.59 -17.48 -24.67
CA VAL A 177 -16.54 -16.00 -24.73
C VAL A 177 -15.64 -15.54 -25.90
N GLU A 178 -14.50 -16.19 -26.10
CA GLU A 178 -13.62 -15.88 -27.23
C GLU A 178 -14.22 -16.29 -28.59
N ARG A 179 -15.03 -17.34 -28.62
CA ARG A 179 -15.78 -17.76 -29.82
C ARG A 179 -16.89 -16.77 -30.17
N GLU A 180 -17.63 -16.29 -29.18
CA GLU A 180 -18.67 -15.26 -29.35
C GLU A 180 -18.07 -13.96 -29.93
N LYS A 181 -16.98 -13.45 -29.34
CA LYS A 181 -16.28 -12.25 -29.84
C LYS A 181 -15.83 -12.37 -31.30
N ARG A 182 -15.59 -13.59 -31.78
CA ARG A 182 -15.13 -13.89 -33.14
C ARG A 182 -16.28 -14.25 -34.09
N GLY A 183 -17.54 -14.21 -33.63
CA GLY A 183 -18.70 -14.62 -34.43
C GLY A 183 -18.64 -16.10 -34.84
N TYR A 184 -18.09 -16.96 -33.99
CA TYR A 184 -17.94 -18.39 -34.30
C TYR A 184 -19.30 -19.10 -34.31
N VAL A 185 -19.59 -19.81 -35.40
CA VAL A 185 -20.76 -20.65 -35.57
C VAL A 185 -20.38 -22.11 -35.30
N ASP A 186 -21.10 -22.77 -34.39
CA ASP A 186 -20.86 -24.19 -34.11
C ASP A 186 -21.29 -25.04 -35.31
N ALA A 187 -20.34 -25.81 -35.86
CA ALA A 187 -20.52 -26.67 -37.02
C ALA A 187 -21.58 -27.77 -36.83
N ARG A 188 -21.94 -28.11 -35.59
CA ARG A 188 -22.94 -29.14 -35.28
C ARG A 188 -24.36 -28.59 -35.10
N SER A 189 -24.51 -27.41 -34.51
CA SER A 189 -25.83 -26.81 -34.24
C SER A 189 -26.23 -25.77 -35.29
N GLY A 190 -25.28 -25.24 -36.06
CA GLY A 190 -25.50 -24.15 -37.02
C GLY A 190 -25.85 -22.82 -36.35
N GLN A 191 -25.67 -22.71 -35.02
CA GLN A 191 -25.96 -21.52 -34.23
C GLN A 191 -24.66 -20.84 -33.81
N GLU A 192 -24.70 -19.51 -33.75
CA GLU A 192 -23.62 -18.70 -33.16
C GLU A 192 -23.47 -19.03 -31.67
N VAL A 193 -22.23 -19.08 -31.21
CA VAL A 193 -21.94 -19.21 -29.78
C VAL A 193 -22.20 -17.86 -29.13
N ILE A 194 -23.27 -17.76 -28.36
CA ILE A 194 -23.65 -16.56 -27.60
C ILE A 194 -23.53 -16.88 -26.12
N VAL A 195 -22.84 -16.04 -25.36
CA VAL A 195 -22.69 -16.19 -23.90
C VAL A 195 -23.81 -15.43 -23.22
N THR A 196 -24.68 -16.17 -22.55
CA THR A 196 -25.86 -15.60 -21.89
C THR A 196 -25.49 -14.93 -20.56
N GLU A 197 -26.31 -13.97 -20.12
CA GLU A 197 -26.16 -13.33 -18.80
C GLU A 197 -26.21 -14.36 -17.65
N ARG A 198 -27.02 -15.40 -17.81
CA ARG A 198 -27.08 -16.54 -16.90
C ARG A 198 -25.74 -17.29 -16.82
N GLU A 199 -25.08 -17.55 -17.94
CA GLU A 199 -23.78 -18.23 -17.95
C GLU A 199 -22.68 -17.37 -17.31
N ILE A 200 -22.79 -16.04 -17.44
CA ILE A 200 -21.92 -15.09 -16.74
C ILE A 200 -22.13 -15.19 -15.22
N ASP A 201 -23.38 -15.26 -14.74
CA ASP A 201 -23.67 -15.41 -13.32
C ASP A 201 -23.26 -16.79 -12.77
N GLU A 202 -23.47 -17.86 -13.54
CA GLU A 202 -22.99 -19.19 -13.21
C GLU A 202 -21.45 -19.23 -13.14
N GLU A 203 -20.76 -18.49 -14.00
CA GLU A 203 -19.30 -18.32 -13.96
C GLU A 203 -18.84 -17.53 -12.71
N LYS A 204 -19.54 -16.46 -12.30
CA LYS A 204 -19.24 -15.75 -11.04
C LYS A 204 -19.32 -16.70 -9.84
N VAL A 205 -20.37 -17.51 -9.76
CA VAL A 205 -20.53 -18.52 -8.69
C VAL A 205 -19.44 -19.59 -8.77
N ARG A 206 -19.10 -20.06 -9.98
CA ARG A 206 -18.02 -21.03 -10.20
C ARG A 206 -16.68 -20.50 -9.69
N ARG A 207 -16.36 -19.24 -9.98
CA ARG A 207 -15.14 -18.58 -9.53
C ARG A 207 -15.09 -18.35 -8.02
N SER A 208 -16.21 -17.98 -7.40
CA SER A 208 -16.31 -17.91 -5.94
C SER A 208 -15.99 -19.26 -5.29
N LYS A 209 -16.53 -20.36 -5.83
CA LYS A 209 -16.22 -21.73 -5.38
C LYS A 209 -14.76 -22.12 -5.62
N MET A 210 -14.19 -21.73 -6.77
CA MET A 210 -12.77 -21.95 -7.06
C MET A 210 -11.89 -21.20 -6.07
N ALA A 211 -12.14 -19.92 -5.82
CA ALA A 211 -11.41 -19.10 -4.87
C ALA A 211 -11.45 -19.71 -3.46
N ALA A 212 -12.64 -20.13 -2.99
CA ALA A 212 -12.80 -20.82 -1.71
C ALA A 212 -11.96 -22.11 -1.63
N LEU A 213 -12.03 -22.97 -2.67
CA LEU A 213 -11.24 -24.20 -2.71
C LEU A 213 -9.74 -23.95 -2.78
N LYS A 214 -9.30 -22.92 -3.50
CA LYS A 214 -7.89 -22.54 -3.59
C LYS A 214 -7.36 -21.94 -2.29
N LYS A 215 -8.18 -21.18 -1.55
CA LYS A 215 -7.86 -20.72 -0.19
C LYS A 215 -7.65 -21.88 0.76
N GLU A 216 -8.57 -22.85 0.72
CA GLU A 216 -8.50 -24.04 1.57
C GLU A 216 -7.32 -24.96 1.21
N LEU A 217 -6.98 -25.06 -0.08
CA LEU A 217 -5.92 -25.96 -0.56
C LEU A 217 -4.51 -25.37 -0.52
N TYR A 218 -4.41 -24.06 -0.80
CA TYR A 218 -3.15 -23.39 -1.11
C TYR A 218 -3.01 -22.02 -0.42
N GLY A 219 -4.05 -21.51 0.25
CA GLY A 219 -4.01 -20.18 0.85
C GLY A 219 -4.06 -19.03 -0.16
N GLU A 220 -4.51 -19.26 -1.39
CA GLU A 220 -4.63 -18.19 -2.39
C GLU A 220 -5.57 -17.07 -1.90
N ILE A 221 -5.24 -15.84 -2.29
CA ILE A 221 -6.01 -14.63 -2.00
C ILE A 221 -7.42 -14.79 -2.60
N THR A 222 -8.43 -14.56 -1.77
CA THR A 222 -9.85 -14.62 -2.16
C THR A 222 -10.50 -13.28 -1.95
N GLY A 223 -11.37 -12.91 -2.88
CA GLY A 223 -12.24 -11.75 -2.71
C GLY A 223 -12.81 -11.30 -4.06
N LYS A 224 -13.22 -10.03 -4.10
CA LYS A 224 -14.00 -9.48 -5.21
C LYS A 224 -13.19 -9.49 -6.50
N LEU A 225 -11.91 -9.13 -6.44
CA LEU A 225 -11.03 -9.08 -7.61
C LEU A 225 -10.72 -10.49 -8.12
N ALA A 226 -10.40 -11.44 -7.23
CA ALA A 226 -10.16 -12.83 -7.60
C ALA A 226 -11.38 -13.52 -8.23
N SER A 227 -12.59 -13.09 -7.86
CA SER A 227 -13.84 -13.58 -8.46
C SER A 227 -14.22 -12.87 -9.78
N SER A 228 -13.57 -11.76 -10.10
CA SER A 228 -13.87 -10.96 -11.29
C SER A 228 -13.33 -11.62 -12.56
N VAL A 229 -14.11 -11.57 -13.64
CA VAL A 229 -13.67 -12.02 -14.96
C VAL A 229 -12.56 -11.12 -15.52
N GLU A 230 -12.61 -9.83 -15.20
CA GLU A 230 -11.65 -8.82 -15.69
C GLU A 230 -10.23 -9.01 -15.14
N TRP A 231 -10.06 -9.70 -14.01
CA TRP A 231 -8.77 -9.84 -13.32
C TRP A 231 -8.16 -11.24 -13.46
N GLU A 232 -8.70 -12.08 -14.35
CA GLU A 232 -8.28 -13.48 -14.48
C GLU A 232 -6.85 -13.66 -15.02
N ASP A 233 -6.45 -12.80 -15.95
CA ASP A 233 -5.12 -12.84 -16.58
C ASP A 233 -4.00 -12.32 -15.64
N VAL A 234 -4.39 -11.78 -14.49
CA VAL A 234 -3.47 -11.23 -13.48
C VAL A 234 -3.32 -12.22 -12.33
N VAL A 235 -2.10 -12.70 -12.15
CA VAL A 235 -1.73 -13.49 -10.97
C VAL A 235 -1.35 -12.51 -9.85
N PRO A 236 -2.09 -12.44 -8.73
CA PRO A 236 -1.80 -11.51 -7.65
C PRO A 236 -0.44 -11.81 -7.00
N ILE A 237 0.25 -10.77 -6.52
CA ILE A 237 1.52 -10.89 -5.80
C ILE A 237 1.26 -10.53 -4.32
N PRO A 238 1.12 -11.51 -3.40
CA PRO A 238 0.91 -11.24 -1.98
C PRO A 238 2.07 -10.43 -1.35
N HIS A 239 1.80 -9.78 -0.23
CA HIS A 239 2.86 -9.21 0.61
C HIS A 239 3.24 -10.27 1.63
N GLU A 240 4.51 -10.63 1.68
CA GLU A 240 5.04 -11.59 2.65
C GLU A 240 5.95 -10.83 3.60
N GLU A 241 5.54 -10.74 4.86
CA GLU A 241 6.37 -10.18 5.92
C GLU A 241 7.23 -11.30 6.54
N PRO A 242 8.50 -11.02 6.87
CA PRO A 242 9.37 -12.00 7.49
C PRO A 242 8.89 -12.37 8.90
N GLU A 243 9.23 -13.59 9.34
CA GLU A 243 8.97 -14.04 10.71
C GLU A 243 9.64 -13.09 11.71
N GLY A 244 8.86 -12.62 12.71
CA GLY A 244 9.33 -11.65 13.70
C GLY A 244 9.29 -10.18 13.28
N ALA A 245 8.55 -9.82 12.21
CA ALA A 245 8.35 -8.44 11.82
C ALA A 245 7.81 -7.57 12.98
N LEU A 246 8.54 -6.49 13.30
CA LEU A 246 8.30 -5.65 14.50
C LEU A 246 7.03 -4.80 14.43
N ALA A 247 6.50 -4.55 13.22
CA ALA A 247 5.34 -3.70 12.96
C ALA A 247 4.42 -4.30 11.90
N ALA A 248 4.27 -5.63 11.91
CA ALA A 248 3.37 -6.35 11.02
C ALA A 248 1.93 -5.85 11.18
N ILE A 249 1.33 -5.40 10.09
CA ILE A 249 -0.06 -4.92 10.08
C ILE A 249 -0.97 -6.09 9.72
N ALA A 250 -1.95 -6.38 10.57
CA ALA A 250 -3.02 -7.31 10.26
C ALA A 250 -3.99 -6.66 9.26
N TYR A 251 -3.61 -6.62 7.98
CA TYR A 251 -4.40 -5.98 6.92
C TYR A 251 -5.79 -6.63 6.76
N PRO A 252 -6.85 -5.82 6.55
CA PRO A 252 -8.13 -6.34 6.09
C PRO A 252 -7.96 -7.15 4.79
N ALA A 253 -8.72 -8.24 4.66
CA ALA A 253 -8.59 -9.15 3.51
C ALA A 253 -8.79 -8.46 2.16
N GLU A 254 -9.73 -7.50 2.09
CA GLU A 254 -9.99 -6.68 0.90
C GLU A 254 -8.78 -5.82 0.53
N TYR A 255 -8.17 -5.13 1.50
CA TYR A 255 -6.98 -4.31 1.27
C TYR A 255 -5.78 -5.17 0.83
N ALA A 256 -5.56 -6.31 1.50
CA ALA A 256 -4.51 -7.26 1.14
C ALA A 256 -4.69 -7.81 -0.29
N GLU A 257 -5.93 -8.12 -0.67
CA GLU A 257 -6.29 -8.53 -2.04
C GLU A 257 -5.97 -7.42 -3.04
N ALA A 258 -6.53 -6.22 -2.86
CA ALA A 258 -6.34 -5.11 -3.78
C ALA A 258 -4.85 -4.76 -3.96
N MET A 259 -4.08 -4.71 -2.87
CA MET A 259 -2.64 -4.46 -2.92
C MET A 259 -1.86 -5.57 -3.63
N SER A 260 -2.33 -6.81 -3.58
CA SER A 260 -1.67 -7.92 -4.29
C SER A 260 -1.85 -7.84 -5.81
N TYR A 261 -3.04 -7.42 -6.25
CA TYR A 261 -3.31 -7.13 -7.66
C TYR A 261 -2.54 -5.88 -8.11
N LEU A 262 -2.46 -4.85 -7.27
CA LEU A 262 -1.69 -3.65 -7.55
C LEU A 262 -0.22 -3.98 -7.82
N ARG A 263 0.43 -4.77 -6.94
CA ARG A 263 1.81 -5.22 -7.13
C ARG A 263 1.98 -5.99 -8.44
N ALA A 264 1.02 -6.84 -8.80
CA ALA A 264 1.06 -7.60 -10.04
C ALA A 264 1.02 -6.69 -11.29
N VAL A 265 0.09 -5.74 -11.37
CA VAL A 265 -0.02 -4.85 -12.54
C VAL A 265 1.12 -3.85 -12.62
N MET A 266 1.60 -3.35 -11.48
CA MET A 266 2.77 -2.48 -11.41
C MET A 266 4.04 -3.21 -11.91
N SER A 267 4.23 -4.49 -11.55
CA SER A 267 5.40 -5.27 -12.00
C SER A 267 5.46 -5.41 -13.52
N LYS A 268 4.30 -5.45 -14.18
CA LYS A 268 4.16 -5.52 -15.64
C LYS A 268 4.09 -4.13 -16.30
N LYS A 269 4.10 -3.04 -15.53
CA LYS A 269 3.86 -1.67 -15.99
C LYS A 269 2.59 -1.56 -16.85
N GLU A 270 1.53 -2.26 -16.42
CA GLU A 270 0.25 -2.18 -17.12
C GLU A 270 -0.39 -0.79 -16.89
N TYR A 271 -0.88 -0.14 -17.93
CA TYR A 271 -1.69 1.07 -17.83
C TYR A 271 -3.01 0.82 -18.54
N SER A 272 -4.09 0.76 -17.78
CA SER A 272 -5.41 0.36 -18.26
C SER A 272 -6.53 0.95 -17.40
N PRO A 273 -7.77 1.06 -17.93
CA PRO A 273 -8.92 1.53 -17.16
C PRO A 273 -9.20 0.70 -15.90
N ARG A 274 -8.91 -0.62 -15.92
CA ARG A 274 -9.05 -1.48 -14.73
C ARG A 274 -8.03 -1.12 -13.64
N CYS A 275 -6.81 -0.77 -14.02
CA CYS A 275 -5.80 -0.29 -13.07
C CYS A 275 -6.24 1.03 -12.43
N LEU A 276 -6.92 1.91 -13.18
CA LEU A 276 -7.43 3.17 -12.64
C LEU A 276 -8.47 2.93 -11.54
N ARG A 277 -9.47 2.07 -11.81
CA ARG A 277 -10.48 1.66 -10.80
C ARG A 277 -9.85 0.96 -9.59
N LEU A 278 -8.80 0.16 -9.80
CA LEU A 278 -8.05 -0.45 -8.71
C LEU A 278 -7.38 0.61 -7.82
N THR A 279 -6.71 1.59 -8.42
CA THR A 279 -6.07 2.67 -7.63
C THR A 279 -7.09 3.50 -6.86
N GLU A 280 -8.23 3.82 -7.45
CA GLU A 280 -9.34 4.52 -6.78
C GLU A 280 -9.83 3.72 -5.56
N HIS A 281 -10.08 2.41 -5.74
CA HIS A 281 -10.51 1.55 -4.65
C HIS A 281 -9.49 1.47 -3.50
N ILE A 282 -8.19 1.42 -3.82
CA ILE A 282 -7.13 1.40 -2.81
C ILE A 282 -7.02 2.76 -2.12
N ILE A 283 -7.15 3.88 -2.84
CA ILE A 283 -7.13 5.23 -2.27
C ILE A 283 -8.31 5.42 -1.30
N ALA A 284 -9.49 4.90 -1.64
CA ALA A 284 -10.65 4.94 -0.74
C ALA A 284 -10.41 4.20 0.60
N MET A 285 -9.58 3.15 0.59
CA MET A 285 -9.18 2.44 1.82
C MET A 285 -7.98 3.09 2.54
N ASN A 286 -7.03 3.65 1.80
CA ASN A 286 -5.82 4.29 2.33
C ASN A 286 -5.31 5.38 1.37
N ALA A 287 -5.81 6.61 1.56
CA ALA A 287 -5.39 7.75 0.77
C ALA A 287 -3.94 8.19 1.04
N ALA A 288 -3.25 7.69 2.06
CA ALA A 288 -1.86 8.07 2.35
C ALA A 288 -0.83 7.25 1.56
N HIS A 289 -1.24 6.22 0.81
CA HIS A 289 -0.31 5.33 0.13
C HIS A 289 0.29 5.96 -1.15
N TYR A 290 1.41 6.67 -1.00
CA TYR A 290 2.06 7.45 -2.07
C TYR A 290 2.36 6.68 -3.37
N THR A 291 2.73 5.39 -3.29
CA THR A 291 2.97 4.58 -4.49
C THR A 291 1.73 4.42 -5.37
N VAL A 292 0.54 4.34 -4.77
CA VAL A 292 -0.73 4.18 -5.49
C VAL A 292 -1.02 5.46 -6.28
N TRP A 293 -0.78 6.63 -5.67
CA TRP A 293 -0.95 7.93 -6.32
C TRP A 293 0.01 8.12 -7.51
N LEU A 294 1.29 7.78 -7.34
CA LEU A 294 2.26 7.86 -8.44
C LEU A 294 1.86 6.93 -9.60
N TYR A 295 1.40 5.72 -9.29
CA TYR A 295 0.94 4.78 -10.32
C TYR A 295 -0.37 5.24 -10.97
N ARG A 296 -1.29 5.85 -10.22
CA ARG A 296 -2.51 6.45 -10.75
C ARG A 296 -2.20 7.56 -11.75
N ALA A 297 -1.32 8.50 -11.40
CA ALA A 297 -0.87 9.57 -12.29
C ALA A 297 -0.23 9.01 -13.57
N ALA A 298 0.68 8.04 -13.44
CA ALA A 298 1.30 7.38 -14.60
C ALA A 298 0.26 6.72 -15.53
N ASN A 299 -0.77 6.09 -14.97
CA ASN A 299 -1.84 5.47 -15.73
C ASN A 299 -2.70 6.50 -16.47
N ILE A 300 -3.08 7.60 -15.80
CA ILE A 300 -3.83 8.72 -16.40
C ILE A 300 -3.08 9.31 -17.58
N PHE A 301 -1.79 9.60 -17.40
CA PHE A 301 -0.95 10.18 -18.45
C PHE A 301 -0.71 9.22 -19.62
N ALA A 302 -0.48 7.93 -19.34
CA ALA A 302 -0.28 6.92 -20.38
C ALA A 302 -1.54 6.69 -21.23
N LEU A 303 -2.72 6.81 -20.63
CA LEU A 303 -4.00 6.64 -21.32
C LEU A 303 -4.51 7.93 -21.97
N GLY A 304 -3.91 9.09 -21.68
CA GLY A 304 -4.36 10.39 -22.19
C GLY A 304 -5.75 10.77 -21.70
N LEU A 305 -6.07 10.45 -20.43
CA LEU A 305 -7.38 10.76 -19.85
C LEU A 305 -7.53 12.26 -19.56
N SER A 306 -8.77 12.71 -19.46
CA SER A 306 -9.11 14.11 -19.18
C SER A 306 -8.62 14.52 -17.79
N ILE A 307 -7.67 15.46 -17.73
CA ILE A 307 -7.18 16.01 -16.46
C ILE A 307 -8.26 16.78 -15.70
N PRO A 308 -9.11 17.61 -16.34
CA PRO A 308 -10.23 18.26 -15.64
C PRO A 308 -11.19 17.27 -14.95
N GLU A 309 -11.49 16.13 -15.57
CA GLU A 309 -12.34 15.10 -14.96
C GLU A 309 -11.67 14.44 -13.74
N GLU A 310 -10.36 14.17 -13.82
CA GLU A 310 -9.62 13.65 -12.67
C GLU A 310 -9.52 14.68 -11.53
N ILE A 311 -9.36 15.97 -11.85
CA ILE A 311 -9.37 17.05 -10.84
C ILE A 311 -10.72 17.10 -10.12
N GLU A 312 -11.82 16.91 -10.83
CA GLU A 312 -13.15 16.88 -10.21
C GLU A 312 -13.30 15.69 -9.27
N TRP A 313 -12.88 14.49 -9.67
CA TRP A 313 -12.81 13.34 -8.77
C TRP A 313 -11.90 13.62 -7.56
N LEU A 314 -10.75 14.26 -7.78
CA LEU A 314 -9.81 14.60 -6.72
C LEU A 314 -10.39 15.62 -5.72
N ASN A 315 -11.27 16.52 -6.16
CA ASN A 315 -11.96 17.49 -5.29
C ASN A 315 -12.75 16.74 -4.20
N GLU A 316 -13.51 15.71 -4.58
CA GLU A 316 -14.26 14.87 -3.63
C GLU A 316 -13.33 14.15 -2.64
N VAL A 317 -12.25 13.55 -3.17
CA VAL A 317 -11.26 12.83 -2.34
C VAL A 317 -10.56 13.76 -1.35
N ALA A 318 -10.24 14.99 -1.78
CA ALA A 318 -9.60 16.00 -0.96
C ALA A 318 -10.50 16.49 0.19
N LEU A 319 -11.79 16.74 -0.09
CA LEU A 319 -12.77 17.12 0.93
C LEU A 319 -12.97 16.01 1.97
N ALA A 320 -12.92 14.75 1.55
CA ALA A 320 -12.95 13.61 2.47
C ALA A 320 -11.64 13.42 3.28
N ASN A 321 -10.52 14.00 2.84
CA ASN A 321 -9.18 13.76 3.38
C ASN A 321 -8.36 15.05 3.51
N LEU A 322 -8.85 16.02 4.29
CA LEU A 322 -8.31 17.38 4.37
C LEU A 322 -6.79 17.47 4.62
N LYS A 323 -6.20 16.55 5.39
CA LYS A 323 -4.80 16.59 5.84
C LYS A 323 -3.96 15.46 5.24
N ASN A 324 -3.85 15.44 3.91
CA ASN A 324 -3.14 14.40 3.17
C ASN A 324 -2.15 14.99 2.15
N TYR A 325 -0.86 14.69 2.30
CA TYR A 325 0.19 15.19 1.39
C TYR A 325 0.05 14.68 -0.04
N GLN A 326 -0.37 13.43 -0.22
CA GLN A 326 -0.39 12.77 -1.52
C GLN A 326 -1.44 13.38 -2.45
N ILE A 327 -2.59 13.80 -1.92
CA ILE A 327 -3.66 14.48 -2.67
C ILE A 327 -3.14 15.78 -3.29
N TRP A 328 -2.48 16.63 -2.50
CA TRP A 328 -1.95 17.91 -2.99
C TRP A 328 -0.78 17.72 -3.96
N HIS A 329 0.04 16.70 -3.73
CA HIS A 329 1.09 16.33 -4.70
C HIS A 329 0.50 15.80 -6.01
N HIS A 330 -0.53 14.96 -5.95
CA HIS A 330 -1.23 14.46 -7.15
C HIS A 330 -1.87 15.62 -7.91
N ARG A 331 -2.55 16.54 -7.22
CA ARG A 331 -3.09 17.77 -7.84
C ARG A 331 -2.02 18.57 -8.55
N HIS A 332 -0.87 18.78 -7.92
CA HIS A 332 0.28 19.46 -8.53
C HIS A 332 0.75 18.74 -9.81
N LEU A 333 0.88 17.41 -9.81
CA LEU A 333 1.28 16.65 -11.02
C LEU A 333 0.26 16.79 -12.15
N LEU A 334 -1.04 16.75 -11.84
CA LEU A 334 -2.12 16.94 -12.81
C LEU A 334 -2.04 18.33 -13.44
N VAL A 335 -1.89 19.38 -12.63
CA VAL A 335 -1.77 20.77 -13.12
C VAL A 335 -0.49 20.97 -13.94
N GLU A 336 0.64 20.41 -13.51
CA GLU A 336 1.88 20.45 -14.31
C GLU A 336 1.72 19.80 -15.68
N HIS A 337 0.99 18.68 -15.76
CA HIS A 337 0.73 17.99 -17.02
C HIS A 337 -0.28 18.75 -17.90
N TYR A 338 -1.29 19.36 -17.29
CA TYR A 338 -2.36 20.05 -18.01
C TYR A 338 -1.96 21.45 -18.48
N TYR A 339 -1.16 22.18 -17.69
CA TYR A 339 -0.81 23.57 -17.96
C TYR A 339 -0.27 23.82 -19.38
N PRO A 340 0.68 23.04 -19.93
CA PRO A 340 1.17 23.24 -21.31
C PRO A 340 0.08 23.19 -22.38
N THR A 341 -1.04 22.49 -22.11
CA THR A 341 -2.17 22.37 -23.05
C THR A 341 -3.07 23.60 -23.08
N ILE A 342 -3.09 24.39 -22.00
CA ILE A 342 -3.94 25.59 -21.86
C ILE A 342 -3.14 26.90 -21.83
N ALA A 343 -1.80 26.83 -21.67
CA ALA A 343 -0.96 28.00 -21.44
C ALA A 343 -1.03 29.05 -22.56
N SER A 344 -1.27 28.64 -23.81
CA SER A 344 -1.41 29.55 -24.95
C SER A 344 -2.82 30.14 -25.12
N ASP A 345 -3.81 29.66 -24.37
CA ASP A 345 -5.20 30.15 -24.41
C ASP A 345 -5.52 30.90 -23.11
N PRO A 346 -5.54 32.25 -23.15
CA PRO A 346 -5.85 33.06 -21.97
C PRO A 346 -7.23 32.80 -21.38
N THR A 347 -8.21 32.40 -22.19
CA THR A 347 -9.58 32.16 -21.73
C THR A 347 -9.62 30.84 -20.95
N ALA A 348 -9.02 29.78 -21.49
CA ALA A 348 -8.93 28.49 -20.82
C ALA A 348 -8.12 28.61 -19.52
N LEU A 349 -7.01 29.35 -19.53
CA LEU A 349 -6.18 29.59 -18.35
C LEU A 349 -6.95 30.33 -17.25
N ALA A 350 -7.65 31.42 -17.60
CA ALA A 350 -8.46 32.17 -16.65
C ALA A 350 -9.63 31.34 -16.07
N GLN A 351 -10.27 30.53 -16.91
CA GLN A 351 -11.32 29.61 -16.46
C GLN A 351 -10.76 28.57 -15.47
N PHE A 352 -9.62 27.98 -15.79
CA PHE A 352 -8.97 27.00 -14.92
C PHE A 352 -8.52 27.63 -13.58
N ALA A 353 -7.90 28.81 -13.62
CA ALA A 353 -7.51 29.55 -12.42
C ALA A 353 -8.71 29.86 -11.51
N LYS A 354 -9.86 30.24 -12.11
CA LYS A 354 -11.11 30.43 -11.37
C LYS A 354 -11.59 29.14 -10.70
N GLN A 355 -11.64 28.03 -11.44
CA GLN A 355 -12.07 26.74 -10.89
C GLN A 355 -11.18 26.28 -9.73
N GLU A 356 -9.86 26.40 -9.88
CA GLU A 356 -8.93 26.09 -8.80
C GLU A 356 -9.16 27.00 -7.59
N ARG A 357 -9.29 28.32 -7.79
CA ARG A 357 -9.57 29.25 -6.69
C ARG A 357 -10.88 28.91 -5.97
N ASP A 358 -11.95 28.65 -6.71
CA ASP A 358 -13.26 28.31 -6.16
C ASP A 358 -13.16 27.04 -5.27
N PHE A 359 -12.43 26.03 -5.74
CA PHE A 359 -12.16 24.83 -4.94
C PHE A 359 -11.29 25.11 -3.70
N LEU A 360 -10.24 25.94 -3.83
CA LEU A 360 -9.37 26.31 -2.71
C LEU A 360 -10.13 27.11 -1.64
N ILE A 361 -11.10 27.94 -2.04
CA ILE A 361 -12.02 28.61 -1.11
C ILE A 361 -12.88 27.57 -0.38
N ALA A 362 -13.48 26.63 -1.11
CA ALA A 362 -14.34 25.59 -0.52
C ALA A 362 -13.60 24.71 0.50
N ILE A 363 -12.37 24.29 0.21
CA ILE A 363 -11.60 23.47 1.17
C ILE A 363 -11.06 24.29 2.35
N LEU A 364 -10.78 25.59 2.16
CA LEU A 364 -10.43 26.49 3.27
C LEU A 364 -11.62 26.83 4.15
N SER A 365 -12.86 26.77 3.66
CA SER A 365 -14.02 26.91 4.55
C SER A 365 -14.17 25.75 5.54
N GLU A 366 -13.61 24.58 5.24
CA GLU A 366 -13.55 23.44 6.17
C GLU A 366 -12.40 23.55 7.18
N ASP A 367 -11.22 24.02 6.75
CA ASP A 367 -10.07 24.32 7.63
C ASP A 367 -9.29 25.52 7.09
N THR A 368 -9.58 26.70 7.64
CA THR A 368 -9.03 28.00 7.20
C THR A 368 -7.52 28.11 7.38
N LYS A 369 -6.90 27.17 8.10
CA LYS A 369 -5.46 27.14 8.43
C LYS A 369 -4.76 25.90 7.87
N ASN A 370 -5.39 25.20 6.92
CA ASN A 370 -4.81 24.02 6.28
C ASN A 370 -3.54 24.37 5.52
N TYR A 371 -2.39 23.92 6.05
CA TYR A 371 -1.08 24.26 5.51
C TYR A 371 -0.85 23.75 4.08
N HIS A 372 -1.40 22.58 3.73
CA HIS A 372 -1.24 22.03 2.39
C HIS A 372 -1.95 22.90 1.34
N VAL A 373 -3.17 23.35 1.67
CA VAL A 373 -3.96 24.22 0.79
C VAL A 373 -3.23 25.54 0.56
N TRP A 374 -2.75 26.18 1.63
CA TRP A 374 -2.02 27.44 1.53
C TRP A 374 -0.73 27.29 0.71
N SER A 375 0.05 26.24 0.96
CA SER A 375 1.27 25.97 0.18
C SER A 375 0.97 25.73 -1.30
N TYR A 376 -0.09 24.97 -1.62
CA TYR A 376 -0.50 24.72 -3.00
C TYR A 376 -1.00 26.01 -3.66
N ARG A 377 -1.80 26.81 -2.95
CA ARG A 377 -2.34 28.08 -3.42
C ARG A 377 -1.23 29.07 -3.79
N SER A 378 -0.20 29.21 -2.95
CA SER A 378 0.96 30.07 -3.26
C SER A 378 1.72 29.60 -4.51
N TRP A 379 1.93 28.29 -4.65
CA TRP A 379 2.53 27.73 -5.87
C TRP A 379 1.66 28.00 -7.11
N LEU A 380 0.35 27.80 -7.00
CA LEU A 380 -0.61 27.96 -8.09
C LEU A 380 -0.62 29.40 -8.63
N VAL A 381 -0.55 30.40 -7.75
CA VAL A 381 -0.45 31.82 -8.14
C VAL A 381 0.72 32.03 -9.09
N GLY A 382 1.89 31.49 -8.76
CA GLY A 382 3.06 31.56 -9.63
C GLY A 382 2.89 30.76 -10.93
N LYS A 383 2.34 29.55 -10.84
CA LYS A 383 2.17 28.65 -11.98
C LYS A 383 1.20 29.20 -13.04
N LEU A 384 0.08 29.77 -12.60
CA LEU A 384 -0.98 30.30 -13.47
C LEU A 384 -0.87 31.82 -13.71
N GLY A 385 0.10 32.50 -13.08
CA GLY A 385 0.32 33.93 -13.25
C GLY A 385 -0.76 34.81 -12.60
N MET A 386 -1.34 34.38 -11.48
CA MET A 386 -2.48 35.03 -10.82
C MET A 386 -2.09 36.23 -9.93
N TRP A 387 -0.92 36.83 -10.15
CA TRP A 387 -0.36 37.87 -9.28
C TRP A 387 -1.19 39.16 -9.23
N GLU A 388 -1.82 39.52 -10.35
CA GLU A 388 -2.70 40.70 -10.49
C GLU A 388 -4.18 40.29 -10.58
N ASP A 389 -4.54 39.07 -10.15
CA ASP A 389 -5.94 38.63 -10.09
C ASP A 389 -6.64 39.28 -8.88
N GLU A 390 -7.52 40.25 -9.16
CA GLU A 390 -8.25 40.99 -8.13
C GLU A 390 -9.12 40.08 -7.24
N GLU A 391 -9.67 38.99 -7.81
CA GLU A 391 -10.50 38.06 -7.04
C GLU A 391 -9.65 37.19 -6.11
N GLU A 392 -8.39 36.92 -6.46
CA GLU A 392 -7.46 36.24 -5.54
C GLU A 392 -7.19 37.13 -4.32
N LEU A 393 -6.78 38.39 -4.50
CA LEU A 393 -6.53 39.31 -3.38
C LEU A 393 -7.79 39.52 -2.53
N LYS A 394 -8.94 39.76 -3.18
CA LYS A 394 -10.23 39.95 -2.50
C LYS A 394 -10.63 38.75 -1.65
N SER A 395 -10.40 37.53 -2.15
CA SER A 395 -10.71 36.33 -1.36
C SER A 395 -9.85 36.21 -0.09
N ILE A 396 -8.62 36.74 -0.10
CA ILE A 396 -7.77 36.81 1.10
C ILE A 396 -8.27 37.90 2.05
N GLU A 397 -8.72 39.03 1.53
CA GLU A 397 -9.34 40.08 2.32
C GLU A 397 -10.60 39.57 3.03
N THR A 398 -11.45 38.81 2.34
CA THR A 398 -12.61 38.14 2.95
C THR A 398 -12.19 37.24 4.12
N LEU A 399 -11.15 36.40 3.94
CA LEU A 399 -10.67 35.53 5.02
C LEU A 399 -10.12 36.30 6.23
N ILE A 400 -9.48 37.45 6.00
CA ILE A 400 -9.01 38.35 7.07
C ILE A 400 -10.19 39.08 7.73
N ASP A 401 -11.22 39.44 6.98
CA ASP A 401 -12.43 40.08 7.50
C ASP A 401 -13.25 39.13 8.38
N GLU A 402 -13.32 37.85 8.01
CA GLU A 402 -13.98 36.79 8.78
C GLU A 402 -13.18 36.41 10.04
N ASP A 403 -11.86 36.22 9.92
CA ASP A 403 -10.95 36.00 11.05
C ASP A 403 -9.68 36.83 10.91
N VAL A 404 -9.68 38.02 11.53
CA VAL A 404 -8.50 38.91 11.53
C VAL A 404 -7.27 38.25 12.16
N ARG A 405 -7.41 37.17 12.94
CA ARG A 405 -6.30 36.41 13.54
C ARG A 405 -5.82 35.26 12.65
N ASN A 406 -6.35 35.11 11.44
CA ASN A 406 -5.91 34.09 10.50
C ASN A 406 -4.53 34.44 9.91
N ASN A 407 -3.48 34.03 10.61
CA ASN A 407 -2.10 34.29 10.20
C ASN A 407 -1.76 33.71 8.82
N SER A 408 -2.42 32.63 8.39
CA SER A 408 -2.19 32.06 7.06
C SER A 408 -2.68 33.01 5.95
N ALA A 409 -3.84 33.65 6.14
CA ALA A 409 -4.34 34.66 5.22
C ALA A 409 -3.44 35.91 5.18
N TRP A 410 -2.96 36.39 6.34
CA TRP A 410 -1.97 37.47 6.40
C TRP A 410 -0.66 37.12 5.70
N SER A 411 -0.16 35.89 5.90
CA SER A 411 1.03 35.39 5.24
C SER A 411 0.85 35.32 3.72
N HIS A 412 -0.31 34.87 3.25
CA HIS A 412 -0.59 34.77 1.82
C HIS A 412 -0.81 36.15 1.19
N ARG A 413 -1.43 37.10 1.91
CA ARG A 413 -1.49 38.51 1.47
C ARG A 413 -0.07 39.06 1.26
N PHE A 414 0.83 38.84 2.23
CA PHE A 414 2.21 39.30 2.13
C PHE A 414 2.91 38.69 0.92
N PHE A 415 2.71 37.39 0.69
CA PHE A 415 3.20 36.69 -0.50
C PHE A 415 2.66 37.31 -1.80
N LEU A 416 1.34 37.51 -1.92
CA LEU A 416 0.72 38.09 -3.11
C LEU A 416 1.28 39.47 -3.44
N VAL A 417 1.51 40.31 -2.43
CA VAL A 417 1.99 41.68 -2.64
C VAL A 417 3.50 41.72 -2.91
N PHE A 418 4.30 41.06 -2.06
CA PHE A 418 5.76 41.23 -2.04
C PHE A 418 6.54 40.11 -2.75
N SER A 419 5.87 39.08 -3.26
CA SER A 419 6.46 38.08 -4.17
C SER A 419 6.03 38.25 -5.63
N ASN A 420 5.15 39.22 -5.91
CA ASN A 420 4.73 39.57 -7.25
C ASN A 420 5.94 40.07 -8.08
N PRO A 421 6.23 39.49 -9.27
CA PRO A 421 7.35 39.89 -10.12
C PRO A 421 7.42 41.39 -10.48
N LYS A 422 6.28 42.09 -10.41
CA LYS A 422 6.17 43.54 -10.60
C LYS A 422 6.88 44.34 -9.50
N TYR A 423 6.80 43.86 -8.26
CA TYR A 423 7.32 44.52 -7.06
C TYR A 423 8.46 43.76 -6.37
N ALA A 424 8.79 42.55 -6.85
CA ALA A 424 9.81 41.68 -6.30
C ALA A 424 11.01 41.54 -7.25
N THR A 425 12.20 41.53 -6.66
CA THR A 425 13.46 41.26 -7.32
C THR A 425 13.87 39.80 -7.07
N PRO A 426 14.06 38.98 -8.12
CA PRO A 426 14.47 37.59 -7.96
C PRO A 426 15.75 37.46 -7.12
N GLY A 427 15.73 36.56 -6.14
CA GLY A 427 16.86 36.27 -5.25
C GLY A 427 16.93 37.12 -3.97
N LYS A 428 16.13 38.18 -3.84
CA LYS A 428 16.00 38.92 -2.57
C LYS A 428 15.18 38.14 -1.55
N GLY A 429 15.62 38.14 -0.29
CA GLY A 429 14.94 37.42 0.80
C GLY A 429 13.58 38.02 1.13
N ALA A 430 12.63 37.22 1.64
CA ALA A 430 11.25 37.68 1.96
C ALA A 430 11.17 38.77 3.05
N THR A 431 12.24 39.03 3.78
CA THR A 431 12.35 40.09 4.81
C THR A 431 13.53 41.04 4.53
N GLU A 432 13.96 41.16 3.28
CA GLU A 432 15.04 42.06 2.84
C GLU A 432 14.48 43.24 2.05
N ARG A 433 14.97 44.46 2.26
CA ARG A 433 14.57 45.64 1.46
C ARG A 433 14.65 45.36 -0.04
N ASP A 434 13.60 45.74 -0.77
CA ASP A 434 13.56 45.63 -2.23
C ASP A 434 13.28 47.00 -2.86
N GLU A 435 14.15 47.49 -3.75
CA GLU A 435 14.02 48.82 -4.34
C GLU A 435 12.85 48.91 -5.33
N LYS A 436 12.28 47.77 -5.76
CA LYS A 436 11.07 47.75 -6.58
C LYS A 436 9.79 48.02 -5.81
N VAL A 437 9.81 47.93 -4.49
CA VAL A 437 8.64 48.23 -3.64
C VAL A 437 8.48 49.75 -3.58
N THR A 438 7.38 50.24 -4.13
CA THR A 438 7.12 51.69 -4.19
C THR A 438 6.56 52.22 -2.88
N GLN A 439 6.71 53.52 -2.64
CA GLN A 439 6.20 54.17 -1.44
C GLN A 439 4.67 54.07 -1.34
N GLU A 440 3.98 54.21 -2.46
CA GLU A 440 2.51 54.10 -2.52
C GLU A 440 2.02 52.71 -2.11
N LEU A 441 2.78 51.66 -2.47
CA LEU A 441 2.46 50.29 -2.08
C LEU A 441 2.65 50.09 -0.58
N VAL A 442 3.73 50.64 -0.01
CA VAL A 442 3.99 50.61 1.43
C VAL A 442 2.87 51.33 2.19
N ASP A 443 2.52 52.55 1.77
CA ASP A 443 1.47 53.35 2.41
C ASP A 443 0.12 52.62 2.40
N ARG A 444 -0.24 52.00 1.27
CA ARG A 444 -1.46 51.19 1.12
C ARG A 444 -1.48 50.04 2.12
N GLU A 445 -0.39 49.26 2.20
CA GLU A 445 -0.33 48.05 3.04
C GLU A 445 -0.18 48.36 4.53
N VAL A 446 0.55 49.42 4.89
CA VAL A 446 0.60 49.93 6.27
C VAL A 446 -0.79 50.37 6.72
N LYS A 447 -1.49 51.16 5.90
CA LYS A 447 -2.86 51.61 6.21
C LYS A 447 -3.80 50.43 6.41
N TYR A 448 -3.75 49.42 5.53
CA TYR A 448 -4.55 48.20 5.68
C TYR A 448 -4.25 47.49 7.00
N ALA A 449 -2.98 47.33 7.38
CA ALA A 449 -2.60 46.70 8.63
C ALA A 449 -3.07 47.50 9.86
N GLN A 450 -2.99 48.83 9.82
CA GLN A 450 -3.49 49.73 10.87
C GLN A 450 -5.01 49.58 11.04
N GLU A 451 -5.77 49.63 9.94
CA GLU A 451 -7.23 49.46 9.95
C GLU A 451 -7.64 48.13 10.61
N LYS A 452 -6.97 47.02 10.28
CA LYS A 452 -7.26 45.71 10.89
C LYS A 452 -6.77 45.58 12.33
N THR A 453 -5.73 46.30 12.70
CA THR A 453 -5.22 46.31 14.08
C THR A 453 -6.25 46.88 15.06
N TYR A 454 -7.01 47.92 14.67
CA TYR A 454 -8.07 48.48 15.52
C TYR A 454 -9.15 47.46 15.89
N LEU A 455 -9.42 46.47 15.02
CA LEU A 455 -10.42 45.42 15.28
C LEU A 455 -9.98 44.47 16.39
N ALA A 456 -8.67 44.21 16.51
CA ALA A 456 -8.10 43.34 17.52
C ALA A 456 -6.68 43.79 17.90
N PRO A 457 -6.52 44.80 18.77
CA PRO A 457 -5.21 45.39 19.07
C PRO A 457 -4.16 44.40 19.59
N GLN A 458 -4.59 43.37 20.33
CA GLN A 458 -3.73 42.32 20.87
C GLN A 458 -3.48 41.16 19.88
N ASN A 459 -3.98 41.22 18.65
CA ASN A 459 -3.69 40.23 17.61
C ASN A 459 -2.31 40.47 16.99
N GLN A 460 -1.41 39.49 17.09
CA GLN A 460 -0.05 39.61 16.59
C GLN A 460 0.07 39.73 15.06
N SER A 461 -0.84 39.12 14.29
CA SER A 461 -0.70 39.01 12.83
C SER A 461 -0.59 40.36 12.10
N PRO A 462 -1.48 41.36 12.31
CA PRO A 462 -1.35 42.65 11.63
C PRO A 462 -0.10 43.43 12.07
N TRP A 463 0.36 43.31 13.32
CA TRP A 463 1.63 43.92 13.75
C TRP A 463 2.83 43.31 13.03
N ASN A 464 2.89 41.98 12.95
CA ASN A 464 3.94 41.28 12.21
C ASN A 464 3.91 41.63 10.71
N TYR A 465 2.71 41.72 10.12
CA TYR A 465 2.53 42.12 8.74
C TYR A 465 3.05 43.54 8.49
N MET A 466 2.64 44.51 9.31
CA MET A 466 3.09 45.90 9.21
C MET A 466 4.61 46.01 9.33
N ARG A 467 5.23 45.30 10.28
CA ARG A 467 6.71 45.25 10.39
C ARG A 467 7.34 44.69 9.11
N GLY A 468 6.80 43.61 8.56
CA GLY A 468 7.27 43.04 7.30
C GLY A 468 7.18 44.03 6.12
N VAL A 469 6.07 44.77 6.03
CA VAL A 469 5.84 45.79 5.00
C VAL A 469 6.89 46.90 5.09
N LEU A 470 7.13 47.44 6.30
CA LEU A 470 8.11 48.50 6.53
C LEU A 470 9.53 48.05 6.15
N VAL A 471 9.93 46.86 6.62
CA VAL A 471 11.23 46.26 6.28
C VAL A 471 11.37 46.08 4.77
N LYS A 472 10.32 45.60 4.09
CA LYS A 472 10.34 45.42 2.63
C LYS A 472 10.44 46.71 1.85
N GLY A 473 9.72 47.75 2.27
CA GLY A 473 9.83 49.10 1.72
C GLY A 473 11.14 49.81 2.09
N GLY A 474 11.92 49.27 3.03
CA GLY A 474 13.10 49.97 3.57
C GLY A 474 12.73 51.21 4.37
N GLN A 475 11.54 51.24 4.96
CA GLN A 475 11.07 52.32 5.82
C GLN A 475 11.53 52.12 7.27
N GLN A 476 11.82 53.23 7.95
CA GLN A 476 12.10 53.26 9.38
C GLN A 476 10.84 52.88 10.18
N LEU A 477 11.01 52.14 11.28
CA LEU A 477 9.89 51.79 12.15
C LEU A 477 9.25 53.03 12.79
N ALA A 478 10.04 54.09 13.01
CA ALA A 478 9.56 55.36 13.52
C ALA A 478 8.46 56.01 12.65
N SER A 479 8.31 55.61 11.38
CA SER A 479 7.24 56.14 10.49
C SER A 479 5.83 55.85 11.01
N VAL A 480 5.65 54.79 11.80
CA VAL A 480 4.36 54.41 12.38
C VAL A 480 4.24 54.79 13.85
N GLN A 481 5.22 55.47 14.46
CA GLN A 481 5.25 55.77 15.90
C GLN A 481 3.93 56.33 16.43
N GLY A 482 3.37 57.35 15.77
CA GLY A 482 2.14 58.00 16.20
C GLY A 482 0.97 57.02 16.33
N PHE A 483 0.84 56.06 15.40
CA PHE A 483 -0.17 55.01 15.47
C PHE A 483 0.10 54.01 16.60
N VAL A 484 1.36 53.61 16.81
CA VAL A 484 1.71 52.62 17.85
C VAL A 484 1.46 53.19 19.26
N GLU A 485 1.71 54.48 19.46
CA GLU A 485 1.50 55.18 20.74
C GLU A 485 0.02 55.21 21.16
N GLU A 486 -0.94 55.09 20.24
CA GLU A 486 -2.37 55.05 20.57
C GLU A 486 -2.78 53.84 21.43
N PHE A 487 -1.93 52.81 21.50
CA PHE A 487 -2.18 51.57 22.25
C PHE A 487 -1.45 51.51 23.59
N VAL A 488 -0.68 52.54 23.94
CA VAL A 488 0.11 52.59 25.18
C VAL A 488 -0.08 53.96 25.84
N VAL A 489 -0.73 53.96 27.01
CA VAL A 489 -1.08 55.18 27.75
C VAL A 489 -0.37 55.19 29.10
N LYS A 490 0.27 56.32 29.44
CA LYS A 490 0.91 56.59 30.74
C LYS A 490 1.92 55.52 31.20
N LEU A 491 2.72 55.00 30.25
CA LEU A 491 3.71 53.97 30.53
C LEU A 491 4.71 54.44 31.61
N GLY A 492 4.78 53.72 32.74
CA GLY A 492 5.68 54.04 33.84
C GLY A 492 5.28 55.20 34.76
N GLU A 493 4.11 55.83 34.57
CA GLU A 493 3.62 56.92 35.45
C GLU A 493 2.93 56.42 36.73
N GLY A 494 2.79 55.10 36.90
CA GLY A 494 2.20 54.45 38.06
C GLY A 494 1.57 53.10 37.66
N GLU A 495 1.61 52.09 38.54
CA GLU A 495 1.12 50.75 38.17
C GLU A 495 -0.38 50.71 37.84
N GLU A 496 -1.17 51.57 38.48
CA GLU A 496 -2.62 51.69 38.30
C GLU A 496 -3.02 52.64 37.16
N GLU A 497 -2.13 53.55 36.73
CA GLU A 497 -2.40 54.53 35.67
C GLU A 497 -1.97 54.06 34.29
N GLU A 498 -1.08 53.07 34.22
CA GLU A 498 -0.56 52.51 32.98
C GLU A 498 -1.57 51.57 32.31
N GLU A 499 -1.96 51.91 31.09
CA GLU A 499 -2.83 51.11 30.24
C GLU A 499 -2.13 50.71 28.94
N VAL A 500 -1.92 49.40 28.75
CA VAL A 500 -1.36 48.85 27.52
C VAL A 500 -2.44 48.00 26.84
N ARG A 501 -3.01 48.53 25.77
CA ARG A 501 -4.04 47.84 24.96
C ARG A 501 -3.45 46.78 24.03
N SER A 502 -2.15 46.89 23.74
CA SER A 502 -1.44 45.89 22.94
C SER A 502 0.01 45.71 23.41
N THR A 503 0.37 44.51 23.82
CA THR A 503 1.76 44.17 24.14
C THR A 503 2.64 44.17 22.89
N HIS A 504 2.05 43.97 21.70
CA HIS A 504 2.75 44.04 20.43
C HIS A 504 3.08 45.48 20.04
N ALA A 505 2.18 46.42 20.35
CA ALA A 505 2.48 47.85 20.23
C ALA A 505 3.63 48.25 21.16
N LEU A 506 3.61 47.79 22.42
CA LEU A 506 4.68 48.07 23.38
C LEU A 506 6.04 47.49 22.94
N ASP A 507 6.06 46.30 22.35
CA ASP A 507 7.26 45.68 21.76
C ASP A 507 7.78 46.50 20.57
N LEU A 508 6.89 46.94 19.67
CA LEU A 508 7.26 47.78 18.54
C LEU A 508 7.75 49.18 18.98
N LEU A 509 7.16 49.78 20.02
CA LEU A 509 7.64 51.05 20.59
C LEU A 509 9.05 50.92 21.15
N ALA A 510 9.38 49.80 21.79
CA ALA A 510 10.74 49.56 22.24
C ALA A 510 11.74 49.58 21.08
N GLU A 511 11.38 49.00 19.93
CA GLU A 511 12.20 49.04 18.70
C GLU A 511 12.30 50.44 18.12
N ILE A 512 11.19 51.19 18.06
CA ILE A 512 11.15 52.57 17.57
C ILE A 512 12.03 53.48 18.43
N TYR A 513 11.91 53.39 19.76
CA TYR A 513 12.76 54.19 20.65
C TYR A 513 14.23 53.81 20.53
N ALA A 514 14.55 52.52 20.36
CA ALA A 514 15.91 52.07 20.12
C ALA A 514 16.46 52.59 18.76
N GLU A 515 15.66 52.55 17.69
CA GLU A 515 16.00 53.09 16.36
C GLU A 515 16.30 54.60 16.43
N LYS A 516 15.60 55.35 17.28
CA LYS A 516 15.80 56.79 17.52
C LYS A 516 16.92 57.12 18.52
N GLY A 517 17.53 56.12 19.15
CA GLY A 517 18.52 56.29 20.22
C GLY A 517 17.96 56.68 21.59
N GLU A 518 16.64 56.63 21.77
CA GLU A 518 15.93 56.90 23.03
C GLU A 518 15.98 55.66 23.98
N ASN A 519 17.20 55.22 24.30
CA ASN A 519 17.46 53.93 24.98
C ASN A 519 16.77 53.77 26.35
N GLU A 520 16.59 54.86 27.10
CA GLU A 520 15.90 54.81 28.40
C GLU A 520 14.42 54.46 28.25
N LYS A 521 13.75 55.01 27.23
CA LYS A 521 12.35 54.69 26.92
C LYS A 521 12.23 53.28 26.36
N ALA A 522 13.16 52.87 25.49
CA ALA A 522 13.21 51.49 24.99
C ALA A 522 13.38 50.48 26.15
N ASP A 523 14.29 50.75 27.10
CA ASP A 523 14.48 49.91 28.28
C ASP A 523 13.22 49.87 29.16
N LEU A 524 12.53 51.02 29.34
CA LEU A 524 11.27 51.08 30.06
C LEU A 524 10.21 50.16 29.41
N CYS A 525 10.00 50.26 28.09
CA CYS A 525 9.06 49.39 27.38
C CYS A 525 9.35 47.90 27.61
N LEU A 526 10.61 47.48 27.39
CA LEU A 526 11.02 46.09 27.55
C LEU A 526 10.91 45.61 29.02
N ARG A 527 11.20 46.48 29.98
CA ARG A 527 11.05 46.19 31.40
C ARG A 527 9.59 45.95 31.77
N ARG A 528 8.68 46.81 31.30
CA ARG A 528 7.24 46.66 31.55
C ARG A 528 6.66 45.42 30.86
N LEU A 529 7.17 45.04 29.69
CA LEU A 529 6.87 43.74 29.07
C LEU A 529 7.30 42.57 29.97
N ALA A 530 8.54 42.58 30.49
CA ALA A 530 9.05 41.53 31.35
C ALA A 530 8.29 41.40 32.68
N GLU A 531 7.99 42.54 33.31
CA GLU A 531 7.52 42.59 34.70
C GLU A 531 6.00 42.55 34.84
N LYS A 532 5.24 43.00 33.84
CA LYS A 532 3.77 43.14 33.95
C LYS A 532 3.03 42.54 32.76
N TRP A 533 3.34 42.99 31.54
CA TRP A 533 2.44 42.79 30.40
C TRP A 533 2.65 41.48 29.63
N ASP A 534 3.85 40.89 29.69
CA ASP A 534 4.19 39.69 28.92
C ASP A 534 5.24 38.82 29.65
N ARG A 535 4.92 38.51 30.91
CA ARG A 535 5.79 37.80 31.86
C ARG A 535 6.30 36.45 31.34
N ILE A 536 5.52 35.77 30.49
CA ILE A 536 5.90 34.47 29.92
C ILE A 536 7.19 34.56 29.08
N ARG A 537 7.44 35.72 28.46
CA ARG A 537 8.68 36.02 27.70
C ARG A 537 9.65 36.88 28.50
N GLY A 538 9.53 36.96 29.83
CA GLY A 538 10.38 37.80 30.69
C GLY A 538 11.88 37.65 30.43
N GLY A 539 12.37 36.41 30.33
CA GLY A 539 13.78 36.16 30.00
C GLY A 539 14.21 36.65 28.61
N TYR A 540 13.30 36.61 27.62
CA TYR A 540 13.55 37.18 26.30
C TYR A 540 13.64 38.71 26.34
N TRP A 541 12.74 39.36 27.09
CA TRP A 541 12.75 40.81 27.26
C TRP A 541 14.00 41.30 28.00
N GLU A 542 14.42 40.59 29.07
CA GLU A 542 15.68 40.87 29.75
C GLU A 542 16.90 40.72 28.83
N TRP A 543 16.90 39.70 27.96
CA TRP A 543 17.93 39.56 26.94
C TRP A 543 17.94 40.74 25.97
N ARG A 544 16.78 41.18 25.46
CA ARG A 544 16.67 42.37 24.59
C ARG A 544 17.19 43.64 25.28
N ARG A 545 16.86 43.84 26.56
CA ARG A 545 17.37 44.97 27.36
C ARG A 545 18.89 44.99 27.42
N LYS A 546 19.52 43.84 27.65
CA LYS A 546 20.99 43.70 27.63
C LYS A 546 21.57 44.06 26.26
N CYS A 547 20.88 43.75 25.17
CA CYS A 547 21.32 44.11 23.82
C CYS A 547 21.33 45.64 23.59
N LEU A 548 20.37 46.40 24.14
CA LEU A 548 20.38 47.88 24.06
C LEU A 548 21.69 48.47 24.60
N THR A 549 22.14 47.99 25.77
CA THR A 549 23.36 48.48 26.41
C THR A 549 24.64 48.10 25.66
N LYS A 550 24.67 46.95 24.99
CA LYS A 550 25.81 46.55 24.16
C LYS A 550 25.92 47.41 22.91
N SER A 551 24.79 47.70 22.26
CA SER A 551 24.78 48.60 21.10
C SER A 551 25.24 50.01 21.46
N ALA A 552 24.83 50.54 22.62
CA ALA A 552 25.29 51.84 23.10
C ALA A 552 26.81 51.90 23.31
N LYS A 553 27.40 50.87 23.94
CA LYS A 553 28.86 50.79 24.17
C LYS A 553 29.68 50.68 22.88
N VAL A 554 29.18 49.94 21.88
CA VAL A 554 29.84 49.82 20.58
C VAL A 554 29.83 51.16 19.84
N VAL A 555 28.71 51.90 19.90
CA VAL A 555 28.60 53.23 19.29
C VAL A 555 29.53 54.23 19.98
N GLU A 556 29.61 54.23 21.31
CA GLU A 556 30.54 55.06 22.09
C GLU A 556 32.02 54.75 21.74
N GLU A 557 32.41 53.48 21.69
CA GLU A 557 33.79 53.10 21.30
C GLU A 557 34.13 53.46 19.86
N GLU A 558 33.17 53.45 18.93
CA GLU A 558 33.37 53.90 17.55
C GLU A 558 33.44 55.43 17.45
N THR A 559 32.63 56.16 18.21
CA THR A 559 32.69 57.64 18.23
C THR A 559 33.97 58.15 18.88
N GLU A 560 34.42 57.55 19.99
CA GLU A 560 35.71 57.88 20.61
C GLU A 560 36.89 57.60 19.66
N LYS A 561 36.83 56.54 18.84
CA LYS A 561 37.84 56.27 17.82
C LYS A 561 37.83 57.29 16.70
N VAL A 562 36.66 57.75 16.25
CA VAL A 562 36.54 58.77 15.20
C VAL A 562 37.01 60.14 15.71
N GLU A 563 36.70 60.50 16.95
CA GLU A 563 37.20 61.74 17.57
C GLU A 563 38.70 61.70 17.84
N ALA A 564 39.24 60.56 18.29
CA ALA A 564 40.69 60.39 18.47
C ALA A 564 41.48 60.50 17.15
N VAL A 565 40.87 60.14 16.01
CA VAL A 565 41.45 60.29 14.68
C VAL A 565 41.28 61.71 14.12
N ALA A 566 40.28 62.47 14.58
CA ALA A 566 40.08 63.87 14.18
C ALA A 566 40.94 64.87 14.97
N VAL A 567 41.47 64.46 16.13
CA VAL A 567 42.33 65.27 17.02
C VAL A 567 43.83 64.96 16.80
N ALA A 568 44.17 63.94 16.01
CA ALA A 568 45.52 63.61 15.56
C ALA A 568 45.80 64.15 14.16
#